data_AF-A0A935EZD6-F1
#
_entry.id   AF-A0A935EZD6-F1
#
_cell.length_a   1.000
_cell.length_b   1.000
_cell.length_c   1.000
_cell.angle_alpha   90.00
_cell.angle_beta   90.00
_cell.angle_gamma   90.00
#
_symmetry.space_group_name_H-M   'P 1'
#
loop_
_entity.id
_entity.type
_entity.pdbx_description
1 polymer ?
#
loop_
_entity_poly.entity_id
_entity_poly.type
_entity_poly.pdbx_seq_one_letter_code
_entity_poly.pdbx_strand_id
1 'polypeptide(L)'
;MNHRAIDQYLGYGYIPAPHTGFKNIFKLPPAHYLILENDGEPRVERYWSLNYLPKLKITEQEACEALRERLTEAVRLRMISDVPLGRFCPAA
;
A
#
# COMPACT_ATOMS: atom_id res chain seq x y z
N MET A 1 -5.96 -5.36 -25.02
CA MET A 1 -6.10 -5.70 -23.58
C MET A 1 -5.04 -6.69 -23.14
N ASN A 2 -4.66 -6.65 -21.87
CA ASN A 2 -3.80 -7.64 -21.23
C ASN A 2 -4.68 -8.71 -20.58
N HIS A 3 -4.83 -9.86 -21.24
CA HIS A 3 -5.75 -10.91 -20.80
C HIS A 3 -5.37 -11.51 -19.45
N ARG A 4 -4.08 -11.73 -19.20
CA ARG A 4 -3.58 -12.24 -17.92
C ARG A 4 -3.90 -11.30 -16.75
N ALA A 5 -3.85 -9.99 -16.98
CA ALA A 5 -4.23 -9.01 -15.97
C ALA A 5 -5.73 -9.02 -15.68
N ILE A 6 -6.57 -9.29 -16.69
CA ILE A 6 -8.01 -9.45 -16.51
C ILE A 6 -8.32 -10.72 -15.71
N ASP A 7 -7.63 -11.83 -16.00
CA ASP A 7 -7.79 -13.06 -15.23
C ASP A 7 -7.43 -12.84 -13.75
N GLN A 8 -6.35 -12.09 -13.47
CA GLN A 8 -5.97 -11.69 -12.11
C GLN A 8 -7.03 -10.82 -11.43
N TYR A 9 -7.61 -9.86 -12.16
CA TYR A 9 -8.70 -9.04 -11.64
C TYR A 9 -9.91 -9.88 -11.25
N LEU A 10 -10.31 -10.82 -12.11
CA LEU A 10 -11.45 -11.69 -11.85
C LEU A 10 -11.16 -12.69 -10.71
N GLY A 11 -9.92 -13.15 -10.57
CA GLY A 11 -9.53 -14.08 -9.51
C GLY A 11 -9.27 -13.43 -8.15
N TYR A 12 -8.69 -12.23 -8.10
CA TYR A 12 -8.23 -11.58 -6.87
C TYR A 12 -8.98 -10.30 -6.51
N GLY A 13 -9.87 -9.80 -7.38
CA GLY A 13 -10.55 -8.51 -7.22
C GLY A 13 -9.67 -7.29 -7.52
N TYR A 14 -8.41 -7.48 -7.90
CA TYR A 14 -7.50 -6.40 -8.32
C TYR A 14 -6.37 -6.92 -9.24
N ILE A 15 -5.71 -6.01 -9.96
CA ILE A 15 -4.57 -6.33 -10.81
C ILE A 15 -3.27 -5.99 -10.07
N PRO A 16 -2.36 -6.94 -9.79
CA PRO A 16 -1.09 -6.64 -9.13
C PRO A 16 -0.17 -5.79 -10.02
N ALA A 17 0.55 -4.85 -9.40
CA ALA A 17 1.60 -4.10 -10.09
C ALA A 17 2.71 -5.07 -10.59
N PRO A 18 3.35 -4.78 -11.74
CA PRO A 18 3.25 -3.54 -12.52
C PRO A 18 2.14 -3.57 -13.58
N HIS A 19 1.32 -4.62 -13.66
CA HIS A 19 0.37 -4.78 -14.77
C HIS A 19 -0.88 -3.91 -14.63
N THR A 20 -1.49 -3.61 -15.77
CA THR A 20 -2.84 -3.05 -15.88
C THR A 20 -3.67 -3.88 -16.86
N GLY A 21 -4.96 -3.61 -16.98
CA GLY A 21 -5.83 -4.22 -18.00
C GLY A 21 -5.44 -3.86 -19.45
N PHE A 22 -4.56 -2.87 -19.63
CA PHE A 22 -4.10 -2.40 -20.93
C PHE A 22 -2.72 -2.95 -21.27
N LYS A 23 -2.45 -3.12 -22.57
CA LYS A 23 -1.10 -3.43 -23.06
C LYS A 23 -0.28 -2.14 -23.00
N ASN A 24 1.02 -2.25 -22.68
CA ASN A 24 1.98 -1.13 -22.66
C ASN A 24 1.67 0.00 -21.65
N ILE A 25 0.73 -0.21 -20.71
CA ILE A 25 0.49 0.70 -19.59
C ILE A 25 0.82 -0.06 -18.31
N PHE A 26 1.71 0.51 -17.51
CA PHE A 26 2.25 -0.11 -16.31
C PHE A 26 2.02 0.76 -15.07
N LYS A 27 1.72 0.12 -13.95
CA LYS A 27 1.66 0.76 -12.63
C LYS A 27 3.02 0.71 -11.96
N LEU A 28 3.39 1.80 -11.30
CA LEU A 28 4.51 1.80 -10.37
C LEU A 28 4.26 0.78 -9.24
N PRO A 29 5.24 -0.09 -8.92
CA PRO A 29 5.15 -0.95 -7.76
C PRO A 29 5.08 -0.13 -6.46
N PRO A 30 4.44 -0.66 -5.39
CA PRO A 30 4.35 0.04 -4.12
C PRO A 30 5.74 0.36 -3.57
N ALA A 31 5.89 1.52 -2.92
CA ALA A 31 7.15 1.97 -2.34
C ALA A 31 8.30 2.21 -3.35
N HIS A 32 7.98 2.53 -4.60
CA HIS A 32 8.95 2.93 -5.62
C HIS A 32 8.66 4.33 -6.17
N TYR A 33 9.69 5.02 -6.65
CA TYR A 33 9.57 6.21 -7.50
C TYR A 33 10.13 5.92 -8.89
N LEU A 34 9.68 6.70 -9.88
CA LEU A 34 10.18 6.70 -11.24
C LEU A 34 11.08 7.93 -11.42
N ILE A 35 12.33 7.71 -11.80
CA ILE A 35 13.23 8.76 -12.27
C ILE A 35 13.21 8.75 -13.80
N LEU A 36 12.95 9.90 -14.40
CA LEU A 36 13.10 10.13 -15.83
C LEU A 36 13.98 11.37 -16.02
N GLU A 37 15.13 11.19 -16.65
CA GLU A 37 16.06 12.27 -17.02
C GLU A 37 15.82 12.65 -18.49
N ASN A 38 16.12 13.90 -18.88
CA ASN A 38 16.09 14.28 -20.30
C ASN A 38 17.07 13.37 -21.04
N ASP A 39 16.55 12.56 -21.96
CA ASP A 39 17.26 11.57 -22.79
C ASP A 39 17.71 10.27 -22.09
N GLY A 40 17.26 10.02 -20.86
CA GLY A 40 17.54 8.80 -20.12
C GLY A 40 16.41 7.77 -20.16
N GLU A 41 16.77 6.48 -20.11
CA GLU A 41 15.79 5.41 -19.89
C GLU A 41 15.14 5.56 -18.49
N PRO A 42 13.82 5.33 -18.37
CA PRO A 42 13.12 5.40 -17.09
C PRO A 42 13.70 4.42 -16.06
N ARG A 43 14.04 4.91 -14.88
CA ARG A 43 14.54 4.11 -13.75
C ARG A 43 13.51 4.02 -12.64
N VAL A 44 13.23 2.81 -12.16
CA VAL A 44 12.33 2.58 -11.03
C VAL A 44 13.15 2.16 -9.83
N GLU A 45 13.09 2.95 -8.76
CA GLU A 45 13.87 2.70 -7.54
C GLU A 45 12.96 2.59 -6.32
N ARG A 46 13.27 1.64 -5.44
CA ARG A 46 12.51 1.37 -4.23
C ARG A 46 12.99 2.27 -3.10
N TYR A 47 12.14 3.17 -2.61
CA TYR A 47 12.48 4.06 -1.50
C TYR A 47 12.19 3.45 -0.12
N TRP A 48 11.33 2.44 -0.05
CA TRP A 48 10.97 1.81 1.23
C TRP A 48 10.72 0.32 1.08
N SER A 49 11.11 -0.45 2.10
CA SER A 49 10.79 -1.86 2.23
C SER A 49 10.58 -2.21 3.68
N LEU A 50 9.57 -3.03 3.95
CA LEU A 50 9.30 -3.51 5.30
C LEU A 50 10.39 -4.53 5.70
N ASN A 51 11.07 -4.26 6.82
CA ASN A 51 11.99 -5.20 7.45
C ASN A 51 11.38 -5.66 8.78
N TYR A 52 11.18 -6.96 8.95
CA TYR A 52 10.60 -7.55 10.16
C TYR A 52 11.64 -7.86 11.25
N LEU A 53 12.91 -7.60 10.97
CA LEU A 53 14.04 -7.92 11.83
C LEU A 53 14.88 -6.68 12.17
N PRO A 54 15.42 -6.61 13.40
CA PRO A 54 15.20 -7.54 14.51
C PRO A 54 13.80 -7.36 15.14
N LYS A 55 13.28 -8.42 15.76
CA LYS A 55 12.07 -8.31 16.57
C LYS A 55 12.36 -7.48 17.82
N LEU A 56 11.37 -6.68 18.21
CA LEU A 56 11.43 -5.92 19.46
C LEU A 56 11.46 -6.89 20.65
N LYS A 57 12.32 -6.63 21.63
CA LYS A 57 12.35 -7.35 22.91
C LYS A 57 11.48 -6.61 23.91
N ILE A 58 10.17 -6.80 23.77
CA ILE A 58 9.14 -6.19 24.62
C ILE A 58 8.18 -7.29 25.11
N THR A 59 7.52 -7.03 26.22
CA THR A 59 6.43 -7.88 26.73
C THR A 59 5.19 -7.74 25.86
N GLU A 60 4.28 -8.71 25.98
CA GLU A 60 2.99 -8.67 25.31
C GLU A 60 2.15 -7.45 25.73
N GLN A 61 2.20 -7.11 27.01
CA GLN A 61 1.52 -5.93 27.57
C GLN A 61 2.00 -4.64 26.89
N GLU A 62 3.32 -4.44 26.82
CA GLU A 62 3.93 -3.28 26.16
C GLU A 62 3.60 -3.24 24.67
N ALA A 63 3.58 -4.40 24.00
CA ALA A 63 3.20 -4.49 22.60
C ALA A 63 1.73 -4.09 22.37
N CYS A 64 0.82 -4.51 23.26
CA CYS A 64 -0.59 -4.15 23.21
C CYS A 64 -0.81 -2.64 23.39
N GLU A 65 -0.12 -2.03 24.34
CA GLU A 65 -0.20 -0.58 24.61
C GLU A 65 0.37 0.21 23.42
N ALA A 66 1.56 -0.15 22.94
CA ALA A 66 2.21 0.49 21.81
C ALA A 66 1.41 0.37 20.50
N LEU A 67 0.68 -0.73 20.30
CA LEU A 67 -0.23 -0.91 19.17
C LEU A 67 -1.44 0.00 19.31
N ARG A 68 -2.06 0.07 20.48
CA ARG A 68 -3.24 0.92 20.74
C ARG A 68 -2.91 2.39 20.50
N GLU A 69 -1.77 2.86 20.98
CA GLU A 69 -1.30 4.23 20.77
C GLU A 69 -1.11 4.54 19.28
N ARG A 70 -0.34 3.72 18.57
CA ARG A 70 -0.07 3.92 17.14
C ARG A 70 -1.33 3.84 16.30
N LEU A 71 -2.26 2.94 16.63
CA LEU A 71 -3.53 2.83 15.92
C LEU A 71 -4.39 4.07 16.15
N THR A 72 -4.49 4.54 17.39
CA THR A 72 -5.24 5.75 17.75
C THR A 72 -4.69 6.96 17.01
N GLU A 73 -3.37 7.11 16.98
CA GLU A 73 -2.72 8.20 16.26
C GLU A 73 -2.93 8.09 14.74
N ALA A 74 -2.80 6.89 14.17
CA ALA A 74 -3.02 6.67 12.75
C ALA A 74 -4.48 6.93 12.31
N VAL A 75 -5.45 6.73 13.21
CA VAL A 75 -6.84 7.14 13.00
C VAL A 75 -6.95 8.66 13.10
N ARG A 76 -6.42 9.26 14.17
CA ARG A 76 -6.47 10.71 14.41
C ARG A 76 -5.91 11.52 13.24
N LEU A 77 -4.76 11.12 12.70
CA LEU A 77 -4.15 11.78 11.54
C LEU A 77 -5.02 11.74 10.27
N ARG A 78 -5.92 10.76 10.15
CA ARG A 78 -6.83 10.59 9.00
C ARG A 78 -8.24 11.14 9.26
N MET A 79 -8.50 11.68 10.46
CA MET A 79 -9.78 12.31 10.80
C MET A 79 -9.90 13.77 10.32
N ILE A 80 -8.83 14.36 9.77
CA ILE A 80 -8.91 15.65 9.08
C ILE A 80 -9.46 15.37 7.67
N SER A 81 -10.78 15.32 7.56
CA SER A 81 -11.47 15.18 6.27
C SER A 81 -12.59 16.20 6.19
N ASP A 82 -12.65 16.95 5.09
CA ASP A 82 -13.69 17.95 4.83
C ASP A 82 -15.06 17.31 4.49
N VAL A 83 -15.18 15.99 4.59
CA VAL A 83 -16.41 15.22 4.37
C VAL A 83 -16.79 14.42 5.62
N PRO A 84 -18.09 14.14 5.84
CA PRO A 84 -18.53 13.31 6.96
C PRO A 84 -17.82 11.96 6.95
N LEU A 85 -17.09 11.67 8.03
CA LEU A 85 -16.37 10.41 8.18
C LEU A 85 -17.38 9.26 8.30
N GLY A 86 -17.45 8.41 7.28
CA GLY A 86 -18.21 7.16 7.32
C GLY A 86 -17.38 6.03 7.93
N ARG A 87 -17.90 5.36 8.97
CA ARG A 87 -17.32 4.10 9.44
C ARG A 87 -17.87 2.96 8.60
N PHE A 88 -17.01 2.29 7.84
CA PHE A 88 -17.36 1.00 7.25
C PHE A 88 -17.41 -0.04 8.37
N CYS A 89 -18.61 -0.36 8.86
CA CYS A 89 -18.85 -1.49 9.75
C CYS A 89 -19.59 -2.54 8.92
N PRO A 90 -19.02 -3.73 8.67
CA PRO A 90 -19.84 -4.88 8.32
C PRO A 90 -20.77 -5.10 9.52
N ALA A 91 -22.08 -5.02 9.32
CA ALA A 91 -23.02 -5.54 10.30
C ALA A 91 -22.79 -7.06 10.37
N ALA A 92 -22.53 -7.57 11.56
CA ALA A 92 -22.64 -9.00 11.83
C ALA A 92 -24.13 -9.36 11.97
#